data_AF-A0A1Q9F6T4-F1
#
_entry.id   AF-A0A1Q9F6T4-F1
#
_cell.length_a   1.000
_cell.length_b   1.000
_cell.length_c   1.000
_cell.angle_alpha   90.00
_cell.angle_beta   90.00
_cell.angle_gamma   90.00
#
_symmetry.space_group_name_H-M   'P 1'
#
loop_
_entity.id
_entity.type
_entity.pdbx_description
1 polymer ?
#
loop_
_entity_poly.entity_id
_entity_poly.type
_entity_poly.pdbx_seq_one_letter_code
_entity_poly.pdbx_strand_id
1 'polypeptide(L)'
;MSAASAAQAAQAAAQASQQVLESTEALRRSDLLRSLIQKPDVFKPETRESEVDGWTEWRHGMMNYLGVIDPGFIKDLAEVEANPTRTPDMSGMDGAQARRCVELYSILQSFLRHRPAKLVRAVTNNNGYEGWRVLISELQPCSRQRQLALANQLSNVKFDAKVSLAEQLSRYEEIIREYERISGTKYNEDLKLSTLVQACPQALQVQIHMSLTDKSTYQDLKEKVLAYERSTTRWQPNSSGLALPSSRPPAHDAQG
;
A
#
# COMPACT_ATOMS: atom_id res chain seq x y z
N MET A 1 49.41 -7.31 -42.81
CA MET A 1 48.40 -7.57 -41.77
C MET A 1 48.54 -6.70 -40.51
N SER A 2 49.30 -5.59 -40.53
CA SER A 2 49.59 -4.79 -39.32
C SER A 2 48.70 -3.57 -39.09
N ALA A 3 48.11 -2.98 -40.14
CA ALA A 3 47.31 -1.76 -39.99
C ALA A 3 45.93 -1.99 -39.36
N ALA A 4 45.27 -3.12 -39.70
CA ALA A 4 43.95 -3.45 -39.16
C ALA A 4 44.00 -3.86 -37.68
N SER A 5 45.05 -4.57 -37.25
CA SER A 5 45.24 -4.95 -35.84
C SER A 5 45.64 -3.74 -34.98
N ALA A 6 46.43 -2.81 -35.51
CA ALA A 6 46.74 -1.56 -34.83
C ALA A 6 45.49 -0.67 -34.65
N ALA A 7 44.60 -0.60 -35.64
CA ALA A 7 43.35 0.14 -35.55
C ALA A 7 42.37 -0.47 -34.52
N GLN A 8 42.25 -1.80 -34.46
CA GLN A 8 41.43 -2.49 -33.46
C GLN A 8 41.98 -2.31 -32.03
N ALA A 9 43.30 -2.38 -31.86
CA ALA A 9 43.94 -2.14 -30.56
C ALA A 9 43.73 -0.69 -30.08
N ALA A 10 43.82 0.29 -30.98
CA ALA A 10 43.54 1.70 -30.66
C ALA A 10 42.06 1.94 -30.28
N GLN A 11 41.12 1.30 -30.97
CA GLN A 11 39.69 1.38 -30.62
C GLN A 11 39.38 0.72 -29.27
N ALA A 12 39.96 -0.45 -28.98
CA ALA A 12 39.80 -1.11 -27.68
C ALA A 12 40.39 -0.27 -26.54
N ALA A 13 41.54 0.37 -26.75
CA ALA A 13 42.14 1.27 -25.77
C ALA A 13 41.30 2.54 -25.54
N ALA A 14 40.70 3.09 -26.59
CA ALA A 14 39.79 4.23 -26.48
C ALA A 14 38.50 3.87 -25.72
N GLN A 15 37.92 2.70 -26.00
CA GLN A 15 36.74 2.18 -25.28
C GLN A 15 37.05 1.89 -23.80
N ALA A 16 38.20 1.27 -23.51
CA ALA A 16 38.64 1.04 -22.14
C ALA A 16 38.87 2.36 -21.39
N SER A 17 39.45 3.36 -22.06
CA SER A 17 39.65 4.70 -21.47
C SER A 17 38.32 5.40 -21.17
N GLN A 18 37.34 5.31 -22.09
CA GLN A 18 35.98 5.83 -21.87
C GLN A 18 35.28 5.13 -20.70
N GLN A 19 35.37 3.81 -20.61
CA GLN A 19 34.81 3.05 -19.48
C GLN A 19 35.45 3.43 -18.14
N VAL A 20 36.77 3.68 -18.12
CA VAL A 20 37.48 4.16 -16.91
C VAL A 20 37.03 5.57 -16.52
N LEU A 21 36.83 6.46 -17.49
CA LEU A 21 36.31 7.81 -17.26
C LEU A 21 34.89 7.77 -16.70
N GLU A 22 33.98 7.03 -17.33
CA GLU A 22 32.59 6.88 -16.89
C GLU A 22 32.49 6.26 -15.49
N SER A 23 33.29 5.22 -15.20
CA SER A 23 33.33 4.62 -13.86
C SER A 23 33.92 5.56 -12.82
N THR A 24 34.92 6.37 -13.17
CA THR A 24 35.47 7.39 -12.27
C THR A 24 34.45 8.50 -11.99
N GLU A 25 33.71 8.95 -13.01
CA GLU A 25 32.63 9.94 -12.84
C GLU A 25 31.47 9.38 -12.01
N ALA A 26 31.11 8.12 -12.22
CA ALA A 26 30.09 7.43 -11.41
C ALA A 26 30.50 7.32 -9.94
N LEU A 27 31.76 7.00 -9.65
CA LEU A 27 32.31 6.96 -8.29
C LEU A 27 32.26 8.35 -7.64
N ARG A 28 32.76 9.39 -8.32
CA ARG A 28 32.70 10.77 -7.82
C ARG A 28 31.25 11.22 -7.56
N ARG A 29 30.33 10.89 -8.46
CA ARG A 29 28.91 11.20 -8.30
C ARG A 29 28.33 10.47 -7.08
N SER A 30 28.65 9.19 -6.89
CA SER A 30 28.23 8.43 -5.71
C SER A 30 28.78 9.05 -4.42
N ASP A 31 30.05 9.43 -4.40
CA ASP A 31 30.68 10.07 -3.23
C ASP A 31 30.09 11.45 -2.92
N LEU A 32 29.79 12.25 -3.94
CA LEU A 32 29.09 13.52 -3.78
C LEU A 32 27.67 13.30 -3.24
N LEU A 33 26.92 12.34 -3.77
CA LEU A 33 25.57 12.04 -3.30
C LEU A 33 25.59 11.50 -1.85
N ARG A 34 26.57 10.68 -1.49
CA ARG A 34 26.77 10.21 -0.10
C ARG A 34 27.08 11.35 0.87
N SER A 35 27.76 12.40 0.40
CA SER A 35 28.04 13.61 1.18
C SER A 35 26.82 14.53 1.30
N LEU A 36 25.99 14.60 0.24
CA LEU A 36 24.83 15.49 0.16
C LEU A 36 23.59 14.93 0.85
N ILE A 37 23.47 13.60 0.98
CA ILE A 37 22.31 12.98 1.61
C ILE A 37 22.46 13.02 3.12
N GLN A 38 21.41 13.52 3.77
CA GLN A 38 21.29 13.49 5.21
C GLN A 38 21.28 12.03 5.68
N LYS A 39 22.25 11.69 6.53
CA LYS A 39 22.31 10.37 7.16
C LYS A 39 21.02 10.14 7.96
N PRO A 40 20.41 8.94 7.89
CA PRO A 40 19.25 8.63 8.69
C PRO A 40 19.54 8.88 10.17
N ASP A 41 18.54 9.40 10.89
CA ASP A 41 18.66 9.54 12.33
C ASP A 41 18.80 8.18 12.99
N VAL A 42 19.48 8.15 14.14
CA VAL A 42 19.61 6.94 14.94
C VAL A 42 18.23 6.56 15.48
N PHE A 43 17.75 5.37 15.15
CA PHE A 43 16.49 4.86 15.66
C PHE A 43 16.64 4.42 17.12
N LYS A 44 16.12 5.25 18.03
CA LYS A 44 16.23 5.09 19.48
C LYS A 44 14.86 5.12 20.18
N PRO A 45 13.98 4.17 19.89
CA PRO A 45 12.67 4.13 20.54
C PRO A 45 12.81 3.79 22.03
N GLU A 46 12.10 4.55 22.87
CA GLU A 46 12.10 4.36 24.34
C GLU A 46 10.98 3.41 24.79
N THR A 47 9.87 3.36 24.04
CA THR A 47 8.68 2.55 24.35
C THR A 47 8.23 1.75 23.12
N ARG A 48 7.40 0.72 23.33
CA ARG A 48 6.81 -0.10 22.24
C ARG A 48 5.93 0.72 21.29
N GLU A 49 5.27 1.75 21.79
CA GLU A 49 4.45 2.67 20.99
C GLU A 49 5.34 3.56 20.11
N SER A 50 6.41 4.12 20.68
CA SER A 50 7.42 4.88 19.94
C SER A 50 8.14 4.04 18.87
N GLU A 51 8.34 2.73 19.11
CA GLU A 51 8.83 1.79 18.09
C GLU A 51 7.90 1.78 16.87
N VAL A 52 6.59 1.62 17.09
CA VAL A 52 5.60 1.46 16.03
C VAL A 52 5.43 2.75 15.22
N ASP A 53 5.34 3.89 15.91
CA ASP A 53 5.09 5.18 15.28
C ASP A 53 6.30 5.66 14.46
N GLY A 54 7.52 5.45 14.97
CA GLY A 54 8.75 5.91 14.33
C GLY A 54 9.31 4.96 13.26
N TRP A 55 8.91 3.68 13.25
CA TRP A 55 9.53 2.67 12.38
C TRP A 55 9.30 2.96 10.89
N THR A 56 8.08 3.38 10.51
CA THR A 56 7.74 3.58 9.09
C THR A 56 8.59 4.68 8.46
N GLU A 57 8.71 5.82 9.15
CA GLU A 57 9.49 6.97 8.69
C GLU A 57 10.98 6.63 8.67
N TRP A 58 11.50 6.01 9.74
CA TRP A 58 12.90 5.61 9.81
C TRP A 58 13.27 4.60 8.73
N ARG A 59 12.42 3.58 8.50
CA ARG A 59 12.62 2.59 7.44
C ARG A 59 12.69 3.27 6.07
N HIS A 60 11.78 4.20 5.79
CA HIS A 60 11.77 4.92 4.52
C HIS A 60 13.07 5.72 4.32
N GLY A 61 13.51 6.47 5.34
CA GLY A 61 14.78 7.19 5.32
C GLY A 61 16.00 6.26 5.13
N MET A 62 16.02 5.12 5.83
CA MET A 62 17.08 4.12 5.72
C MET A 62 17.14 3.49 4.31
N MET A 63 15.99 3.14 3.73
CA MET A 63 15.96 2.59 2.36
C MET A 63 16.47 3.60 1.33
N ASN A 64 16.06 4.87 1.43
CA ASN A 64 16.54 5.92 0.54
C ASN A 64 18.06 6.11 0.66
N TYR A 65 18.59 6.07 1.89
CA TYR A 65 20.03 6.16 2.14
C TYR A 65 20.80 4.96 1.56
N LEU A 66 20.33 3.74 1.80
CA LEU A 66 20.95 2.52 1.26
C LEU A 66 20.93 2.49 -0.27
N GLY A 67 19.84 2.94 -0.88
CA GLY A 67 19.73 3.02 -2.35
C GLY A 67 20.76 3.94 -3.01
N VAL A 68 21.25 4.95 -2.28
CA VAL A 68 22.33 5.83 -2.79
C VAL A 68 23.71 5.26 -2.52
N ILE A 69 23.90 4.50 -1.45
CA ILE A 69 25.16 3.80 -1.19
C ILE A 69 25.41 2.74 -2.26
N ASP A 70 24.45 1.83 -2.44
CA ASP A 70 24.46 0.79 -3.46
C ASP A 70 23.02 0.45 -3.88
N PRO A 71 22.62 0.70 -5.14
CA PRO A 71 21.31 0.33 -5.65
C PRO A 71 20.96 -1.16 -5.50
N GLY A 72 21.97 -2.03 -5.36
CA GLY A 72 21.81 -3.45 -5.08
C GLY A 72 21.07 -3.74 -3.77
N PHE A 73 21.21 -2.87 -2.76
CA PHE A 73 20.47 -3.02 -1.51
C PHE A 73 18.96 -2.99 -1.70
N ILE A 74 18.45 -2.15 -2.61
CA ILE A 74 17.00 -2.02 -2.84
C ILE A 74 16.43 -3.33 -3.38
N LYS A 75 17.15 -3.98 -4.31
CA LYS A 75 16.73 -5.25 -4.90
C LYS A 75 16.78 -6.38 -3.87
N ASP A 76 17.90 -6.51 -3.17
CA ASP A 76 18.11 -7.58 -2.20
C ASP A 76 17.12 -7.44 -1.01
N LEU A 77 16.88 -6.22 -0.52
CA LEU A 77 15.92 -6.00 0.57
C LEU A 77 14.47 -6.21 0.14
N ALA A 78 14.11 -5.85 -1.10
CA ALA A 78 12.77 -6.14 -1.64
C ALA A 78 12.52 -7.66 -1.75
N GLU A 79 13.53 -8.45 -2.10
CA GLU A 79 13.42 -9.91 -2.14
C GLU A 79 13.23 -10.53 -0.75
N VAL A 80 13.96 -10.00 0.25
CA VAL A 80 13.82 -10.40 1.66
C VAL A 80 12.43 -10.04 2.19
N GLU A 81 11.93 -8.86 1.87
CA GLU A 81 10.59 -8.39 2.26
C GLU A 81 9.47 -9.20 1.61
N ALA A 82 9.65 -9.62 0.35
CA ALA A 82 8.70 -10.47 -0.35
C ALA A 82 8.62 -11.89 0.24
N ASN A 83 9.67 -12.35 0.94
CA ASN A 83 9.78 -13.70 1.49
C ASN A 83 10.01 -13.71 3.02
N PRO A 84 9.06 -13.20 3.83
CA PRO A 84 9.26 -13.03 5.27
C PRO A 84 9.40 -14.35 6.05
N THR A 85 8.99 -15.48 5.46
CA THR A 85 9.09 -16.83 6.05
C THR A 85 10.41 -17.54 5.72
N ARG A 86 11.17 -17.05 4.73
CA ARG A 86 12.43 -17.64 4.32
C ARG A 86 13.57 -16.95 5.07
N THR A 87 14.29 -17.70 5.89
CA THR A 87 15.57 -17.29 6.47
C THR A 87 16.62 -17.17 5.36
N PRO A 88 17.18 -15.99 5.08
CA PRO A 88 18.24 -15.84 4.08
C PRO A 88 19.51 -16.54 4.57
N ASP A 89 20.04 -17.49 3.81
CA ASP A 89 21.31 -18.14 4.12
C ASP A 89 22.44 -17.54 3.27
N MET A 90 23.54 -17.19 3.93
CA MET A 90 24.74 -16.61 3.32
C MET A 90 25.48 -17.58 2.38
N SER A 91 25.29 -18.89 2.55
CA SER A 91 26.03 -19.92 1.82
C SER A 91 25.73 -19.97 0.31
N GLY A 92 24.55 -19.48 -0.11
CA GLY A 92 24.10 -19.48 -1.50
C GLY A 92 24.14 -18.13 -2.22
N MET A 93 24.72 -17.10 -1.59
CA MET A 93 24.75 -15.74 -2.14
C MET A 93 25.93 -15.52 -3.07
N ASP A 94 25.74 -14.69 -4.11
CA ASP A 94 26.84 -14.18 -4.93
C ASP A 94 27.82 -13.34 -4.08
N GLY A 95 29.09 -13.24 -4.47
CA GLY A 95 30.11 -12.51 -3.72
C GLY A 95 29.76 -11.04 -3.46
N ALA A 96 29.04 -10.40 -4.40
CA ALA A 96 28.52 -9.04 -4.21
C ALA A 96 27.36 -8.98 -3.21
N GLN A 97 26.45 -9.96 -3.23
CA GLN A 97 25.34 -10.07 -2.28
C GLN A 97 25.83 -10.38 -0.87
N ALA A 98 26.80 -11.27 -0.72
CA ALA A 98 27.40 -11.60 0.57
C ALA A 98 28.10 -10.39 1.19
N ARG A 99 28.84 -9.60 0.39
CA ARG A 99 29.44 -8.33 0.85
C ARG A 99 28.36 -7.37 1.36
N ARG A 100 27.33 -7.11 0.55
CA ARG A 100 26.21 -6.24 0.94
C ARG A 100 25.52 -6.73 2.20
N CYS A 101 25.33 -8.04 2.37
CA CYS A 101 24.72 -8.62 3.56
C CYS A 101 25.50 -8.27 4.84
N VAL A 102 26.83 -8.41 4.82
CA VAL A 102 27.70 -8.07 5.97
C VAL A 102 27.75 -6.56 6.22
N GLU A 103 27.79 -5.76 5.16
CA GLU A 103 27.76 -4.30 5.24
C GLU A 103 26.45 -3.81 5.87
N LEU A 104 25.32 -4.37 5.42
CA LEU A 104 24.00 -4.06 5.96
C LEU A 104 23.92 -4.36 7.46
N TYR A 105 24.45 -5.49 7.92
CA TYR A 105 24.48 -5.80 9.35
C TYR A 105 25.21 -4.72 10.15
N SER A 106 26.37 -4.28 9.65
CA SER A 106 27.17 -3.23 10.28
C SER A 106 26.45 -1.88 10.29
N ILE A 107 25.78 -1.54 9.18
CA ILE A 107 24.96 -0.33 9.06
C ILE A 107 23.81 -0.39 10.08
N LEU A 108 23.02 -1.47 10.10
CA LEU A 108 21.91 -1.63 11.04
C LEU A 108 22.37 -1.50 12.51
N GLN A 109 23.48 -2.13 12.89
CA GLN A 109 24.03 -1.98 14.25
C GLN A 109 24.43 -0.54 14.59
N SER A 110 24.88 0.25 13.61
CA SER A 110 25.30 1.64 13.84
C SER A 110 24.12 2.61 13.99
N PHE A 111 23.00 2.37 13.31
CA PHE A 111 21.84 3.26 13.31
C PHE A 111 20.70 2.82 14.23
N LEU A 112 20.74 1.61 14.81
CA LEU A 112 19.72 1.13 15.75
C LEU A 112 20.21 1.22 17.20
N ARG A 113 19.30 1.50 18.13
CA ARG A 113 19.54 1.44 19.60
C ARG A 113 18.48 0.60 20.30
N HIS A 114 18.68 0.36 21.60
CA HIS A 114 17.75 -0.35 22.48
C HIS A 114 17.33 -1.73 21.96
N ARG A 115 16.02 -2.01 21.92
CA ARG A 115 15.47 -3.32 21.52
C ARG A 115 15.73 -3.64 20.04
N PRO A 116 15.49 -2.74 19.05
CA PRO A 116 15.85 -2.99 17.66
C PRO A 116 17.30 -3.45 17.46
N ALA A 117 18.26 -2.81 18.15
CA ALA A 117 19.66 -3.20 18.08
C ALA A 117 19.94 -4.60 18.67
N LYS A 118 19.24 -4.96 19.76
CA LYS A 118 19.33 -6.29 20.37
C LYS A 118 18.79 -7.37 19.44
N LEU A 119 17.71 -7.10 18.72
CA LEU A 119 17.13 -8.03 17.74
C LEU A 119 18.14 -8.36 16.63
N VAL A 120 18.77 -7.34 16.03
CA VAL A 120 19.80 -7.57 15.00
C VAL A 120 21.03 -8.28 15.58
N ARG A 121 21.42 -7.97 16.83
CA ARG A 121 22.59 -8.60 17.47
C ARG A 121 22.39 -10.10 17.74
N ALA A 122 21.14 -10.54 17.89
CA ALA A 122 20.82 -11.95 18.10
C ALA A 122 21.03 -12.80 16.84
N VAL A 123 21.17 -12.17 15.67
CA VAL A 123 21.37 -12.86 14.39
C VAL A 123 22.81 -13.35 14.24
N THR A 124 22.97 -14.59 13.83
CA THR A 124 24.28 -15.24 13.61
C THR A 124 24.92 -14.84 12.28
N ASN A 125 26.25 -14.99 12.19
CA ASN A 125 27.05 -14.77 10.97
C ASN A 125 27.05 -13.34 10.42
N ASN A 126 26.71 -12.33 11.23
CA ASN A 126 26.58 -10.94 10.78
C ASN A 126 25.68 -10.81 9.53
N ASN A 127 24.62 -11.60 9.48
CA ASN A 127 23.69 -11.63 8.36
C ASN A 127 22.73 -10.44 8.44
N GLY A 128 23.01 -9.40 7.65
CA GLY A 128 22.21 -8.18 7.62
C GLY A 128 20.82 -8.40 7.04
N TYR A 129 20.65 -9.35 6.11
CA TYR A 129 19.35 -9.66 5.52
C TYR A 129 18.42 -10.36 6.50
N GLU A 130 18.95 -11.31 7.27
CA GLU A 130 18.18 -11.92 8.37
C GLU A 130 17.88 -10.89 9.46
N GLY A 131 18.84 -10.01 9.79
CA GLY A 131 18.62 -8.87 10.68
C GLY A 131 17.47 -7.97 10.21
N TRP A 132 17.43 -7.64 8.90
CA TRP A 132 16.36 -6.86 8.29
C TRP A 132 15.00 -7.56 8.37
N ARG A 133 14.95 -8.86 8.04
CA ARG A 133 13.73 -9.68 8.12
C ARG A 133 13.15 -9.71 9.53
N VAL A 134 14.01 -9.92 10.54
CA VAL A 134 13.60 -9.93 11.95
C VAL A 134 13.07 -8.56 12.38
N LEU A 135 13.76 -7.47 12.00
CA LEU A 135 13.30 -6.11 12.32
C LEU A 135 11.92 -5.83 11.73
N ILE A 136 11.70 -6.18 10.47
CA ILE A 136 10.39 -6.05 9.82
C ILE A 136 9.33 -6.84 10.58
N SER A 137 9.61 -8.10 10.90
CA SER A 137 8.67 -8.97 11.61
C SER A 137 8.31 -8.45 13.01
N GLU A 138 9.25 -7.80 13.70
CA GLU A 138 9.09 -7.39 15.11
C GLU A 138 8.62 -5.95 15.30
N LEU A 139 9.04 -5.04 14.41
CA LEU A 139 8.83 -3.59 14.51
C LEU A 139 7.76 -3.07 13.56
N GLN A 140 7.46 -3.79 12.48
CA GLN A 140 6.31 -3.42 11.67
C GLN A 140 5.04 -3.75 12.47
N PRO A 141 4.16 -2.76 12.77
CA PRO A 141 2.88 -3.05 13.39
C PRO A 141 2.16 -4.08 12.54
N CYS A 142 1.65 -5.12 13.19
CA CYS A 142 1.12 -6.34 12.59
C CYS A 142 0.15 -6.03 11.43
N SER A 143 0.70 -5.95 10.22
CA SER A 143 -0.06 -5.87 8.97
C SER A 143 -1.10 -6.98 8.98
N ARG A 144 -0.75 -8.18 9.45
CA ARG A 144 -1.68 -9.30 9.60
C ARG A 144 -2.81 -9.06 10.61
N GLN A 145 -2.56 -8.51 11.79
CA GLN A 145 -3.62 -8.27 12.78
C GLN A 145 -4.54 -7.14 12.33
N ARG A 146 -3.98 -6.08 11.74
CA ARG A 146 -4.73 -4.98 11.14
C ARG A 146 -5.48 -5.44 9.88
N GLN A 147 -4.88 -6.29 9.05
CA GLN A 147 -5.50 -6.93 7.90
C GLN A 147 -6.66 -7.82 8.32
N LEU A 148 -6.51 -8.62 9.38
CA LEU A 148 -7.58 -9.42 9.95
C LEU A 148 -8.67 -8.55 10.57
N ALA A 149 -8.32 -7.45 11.24
CA ALA A 149 -9.29 -6.49 11.76
C ALA A 149 -10.09 -5.82 10.63
N LEU A 150 -9.43 -5.38 9.55
CA LEU A 150 -10.07 -4.80 8.37
C LEU A 150 -10.92 -5.82 7.62
N ALA A 151 -10.47 -7.08 7.51
CA ALA A 151 -11.27 -8.16 6.93
C ALA A 151 -12.53 -8.44 7.77
N ASN A 152 -12.39 -8.52 9.09
CA ASN A 152 -13.53 -8.64 10.01
C ASN A 152 -14.46 -7.44 9.91
N GLN A 153 -13.91 -6.23 9.76
CA GLN A 153 -14.69 -5.02 9.57
C GLN A 153 -15.49 -5.12 8.26
N LEU A 154 -14.87 -5.47 7.14
CA LEU A 154 -15.52 -5.66 5.83
C LEU A 154 -16.66 -6.67 5.90
N SER A 155 -16.47 -7.81 6.59
CA SER A 155 -17.51 -8.83 6.76
C SER A 155 -18.68 -8.41 7.66
N ASN A 156 -18.47 -7.42 8.54
CA ASN A 156 -19.47 -6.99 9.52
C ASN A 156 -20.05 -5.59 9.25
N VAL A 157 -19.66 -4.92 8.16
CA VAL A 157 -20.25 -3.64 7.77
C VAL A 157 -21.75 -3.83 7.54
N LYS A 158 -22.55 -2.93 8.10
CA LYS A 158 -23.98 -2.82 7.83
C LYS A 158 -24.29 -1.36 7.51
N PHE A 159 -24.99 -1.13 6.41
CA PHE A 159 -25.42 0.19 6.02
C PHE A 159 -26.66 0.59 6.82
N ASP A 160 -26.60 1.80 7.38
CA ASP A 160 -27.73 2.45 8.02
C ASP A 160 -28.61 3.11 6.95
N ALA A 161 -29.92 2.89 7.02
CA ALA A 161 -30.89 3.51 6.13
C ALA A 161 -31.06 5.03 6.36
N LYS A 162 -30.58 5.55 7.50
CA LYS A 162 -30.66 7.00 7.84
C LYS A 162 -29.55 7.84 7.24
N VAL A 163 -28.46 7.21 6.81
CA VAL A 163 -27.28 7.87 6.25
C VAL A 163 -27.27 7.64 4.74
N SER A 164 -26.72 8.59 3.98
CA SER A 164 -26.59 8.43 2.52
C SER A 164 -25.86 7.11 2.18
N LEU A 165 -26.43 6.34 1.26
CA LEU A 165 -25.83 5.09 0.81
C LEU A 165 -24.55 5.36 0.02
N ALA A 166 -24.49 6.47 -0.74
CA ALA A 166 -23.28 6.91 -1.42
C ALA A 166 -22.10 7.19 -0.46
N GLU A 167 -22.38 7.85 0.67
CA GLU A 167 -21.35 8.13 1.70
C GLU A 167 -20.85 6.83 2.36
N GLN A 168 -21.76 5.90 2.64
CA GLN A 168 -21.42 4.61 3.23
C GLN A 168 -20.67 3.70 2.28
N LEU A 169 -21.02 3.73 0.98
CA LEU A 169 -20.29 3.03 -0.07
C LEU A 169 -18.85 3.56 -0.21
N SER A 170 -18.67 4.89 -0.13
CA SER A 170 -17.35 5.51 -0.16
C SER A 170 -16.48 5.05 1.02
N ARG A 171 -17.04 5.05 2.25
CA ARG A 171 -16.35 4.51 3.44
C ARG A 171 -15.99 3.04 3.30
N TYR A 172 -16.90 2.23 2.75
CA TYR A 172 -16.63 0.82 2.49
C TYR A 172 -15.47 0.62 1.52
N GLU A 173 -15.39 1.41 0.45
CA GLU A 173 -14.27 1.38 -0.50
C GLU A 173 -12.94 1.84 0.12
N GLU A 174 -12.96 2.80 1.03
CA GLU A 174 -11.77 3.21 1.78
C GLU A 174 -11.21 2.06 2.62
N ILE A 175 -12.07 1.29 3.28
CA ILE A 175 -11.67 0.10 4.06
C ILE A 175 -11.05 -0.96 3.12
N ILE A 176 -11.61 -1.16 1.93
CA ILE A 176 -11.03 -2.07 0.92
C ILE A 176 -9.64 -1.59 0.49
N ARG A 177 -9.49 -0.31 0.15
CA ARG A 177 -8.20 0.27 -0.28
C ARG A 177 -7.15 0.13 0.81
N GLU A 178 -7.52 0.35 2.06
CA GLU A 178 -6.62 0.21 3.20
C GLU A 178 -6.24 -1.27 3.44
N TYR A 179 -7.18 -2.20 3.27
CA TYR A 179 -6.89 -3.63 3.30
C TYR A 179 -5.90 -4.04 2.19
N GLU A 180 -6.11 -3.58 0.96
CA GLU A 180 -5.24 -3.88 -0.19
C GLU A 180 -3.85 -3.29 -0.01
N ARG A 181 -3.76 -2.07 0.55
CA ARG A 181 -2.49 -1.41 0.89
C ARG A 181 -1.69 -2.19 1.94
N ILE A 182 -2.35 -2.72 2.97
CA ILE A 182 -1.70 -3.41 4.09
C ILE A 182 -1.34 -4.86 3.77
N SER A 183 -2.23 -5.54 3.04
CA SER A 183 -2.04 -6.96 2.67
C SER A 183 -1.12 -7.14 1.47
N GLY A 184 -0.94 -6.11 0.63
CA GLY A 184 -0.22 -6.21 -0.64
C GLY A 184 -0.94 -7.08 -1.69
N THR A 185 -2.16 -7.55 -1.38
CA THR A 185 -2.98 -8.41 -2.24
C THR A 185 -4.30 -7.73 -2.56
N LYS A 186 -4.80 -7.90 -3.79
CA LYS A 186 -6.14 -7.43 -4.13
C LYS A 186 -7.18 -8.22 -3.33
N TYR A 187 -8.15 -7.52 -2.76
CA TYR A 187 -9.27 -8.19 -2.09
C TYR A 187 -10.12 -8.88 -3.18
N ASN A 188 -10.45 -10.15 -2.96
CA ASN A 188 -11.13 -10.97 -3.96
C ASN A 188 -12.44 -10.31 -4.41
N GLU A 189 -12.69 -10.23 -5.72
CA GLU A 189 -13.89 -9.61 -6.27
C GLU A 189 -15.18 -10.29 -5.80
N ASP A 190 -15.19 -11.63 -5.71
CA ASP A 190 -16.35 -12.36 -5.19
C ASP A 190 -16.65 -12.00 -3.73
N LEU A 191 -15.59 -11.77 -2.94
CA LEU A 191 -15.74 -11.30 -1.57
C LEU A 191 -16.24 -9.85 -1.55
N LYS A 192 -15.73 -8.95 -2.42
CA LYS A 192 -16.22 -7.55 -2.53
C LYS A 192 -17.72 -7.50 -2.78
N LEU A 193 -18.19 -8.34 -3.70
CA LEU A 193 -19.59 -8.47 -4.04
C LEU A 193 -20.38 -8.99 -2.84
N SER A 194 -19.96 -10.13 -2.27
CA SER A 194 -20.65 -10.78 -1.17
C SER A 194 -20.79 -9.87 0.06
N THR A 195 -19.70 -9.23 0.50
CA THR A 195 -19.72 -8.35 1.68
C THR A 195 -20.47 -7.05 1.41
N LEU A 196 -20.47 -6.53 0.18
CA LEU A 196 -21.28 -5.36 -0.18
C LEU A 196 -22.78 -5.69 -0.15
N VAL A 197 -23.20 -6.83 -0.71
CA VAL A 197 -24.61 -7.26 -0.63
C VAL A 197 -25.02 -7.42 0.82
N GLN A 198 -24.21 -8.11 1.63
CA GLN A 198 -24.49 -8.30 3.05
C GLN A 198 -24.60 -6.99 3.83
N ALA A 199 -23.80 -5.98 3.46
CA ALA A 199 -23.84 -4.66 4.08
C ALA A 199 -25.12 -3.88 3.72
N CYS A 200 -25.72 -4.12 2.55
CA CYS A 200 -26.91 -3.39 2.11
C CYS A 200 -28.15 -3.69 2.97
N PRO A 201 -29.13 -2.77 3.07
CA PRO A 201 -30.42 -3.04 3.71
C PRO A 201 -31.17 -4.20 3.05
N GLN A 202 -31.97 -4.95 3.82
CA GLN A 202 -32.64 -6.17 3.34
C GLN A 202 -33.52 -5.96 2.09
N ALA A 203 -34.19 -4.81 1.98
CA ALA A 203 -34.99 -4.47 0.80
C ALA A 203 -34.13 -4.35 -0.47
N LEU A 204 -32.92 -3.79 -0.34
CA LEU A 204 -31.96 -3.67 -1.43
C LEU A 204 -31.30 -5.02 -1.75
N GLN A 205 -31.02 -5.85 -0.74
CA GLN A 205 -30.52 -7.22 -0.95
C GLN A 205 -31.42 -8.05 -1.87
N VAL A 206 -32.73 -8.01 -1.63
CA VAL A 206 -33.71 -8.73 -2.48
C VAL A 206 -33.67 -8.22 -3.92
N GLN A 207 -33.64 -6.90 -4.13
CA GLN A 207 -33.55 -6.32 -5.47
C GLN A 207 -32.25 -6.69 -6.18
N ILE A 208 -31.13 -6.67 -5.45
CA ILE A 208 -29.83 -7.07 -5.97
C ILE A 208 -29.86 -8.56 -6.35
N HIS A 209 -30.40 -9.43 -5.51
CA HIS A 209 -30.44 -10.87 -5.77
C HIS A 209 -31.32 -11.24 -6.97
N MET A 210 -32.47 -10.57 -7.14
CA MET A 210 -33.33 -10.78 -8.32
C MET A 210 -32.72 -10.27 -9.63
N SER A 211 -31.75 -9.36 -9.55
CA SER A 211 -31.19 -8.68 -10.72
C SER A 211 -29.71 -9.02 -10.94
N LEU A 212 -29.16 -9.95 -10.17
CA LEU A 212 -27.81 -10.48 -10.37
C LEU A 212 -27.82 -11.51 -11.50
N THR A 213 -26.77 -11.47 -12.30
CA THR A 213 -26.45 -12.46 -13.35
C THR A 213 -24.98 -12.91 -13.21
N ASP A 214 -24.59 -14.02 -13.82
CA ASP A 214 -23.25 -14.62 -13.68
C ASP A 214 -22.08 -13.71 -14.11
N LYS A 215 -22.36 -12.60 -14.80
CA LYS A 215 -21.35 -11.62 -15.24
C LYS A 215 -21.39 -10.31 -14.45
N SER A 216 -22.14 -10.27 -13.35
CA SER A 216 -22.33 -9.03 -12.59
C SER A 216 -21.02 -8.61 -11.94
N THR A 217 -20.59 -7.39 -12.22
CA THR A 217 -19.36 -6.82 -11.68
C THR A 217 -19.65 -5.98 -10.44
N TYR A 218 -18.58 -5.64 -9.71
CA TYR A 218 -18.68 -4.70 -8.59
C TYR A 218 -19.28 -3.36 -9.01
N GLN A 219 -18.98 -2.90 -10.23
CA GLN A 219 -19.50 -1.65 -10.77
C GLN A 219 -21.02 -1.68 -10.96
N ASP A 220 -21.55 -2.79 -11.47
CA ASP A 220 -23.01 -2.97 -11.64
C ASP A 220 -23.74 -2.93 -10.29
N LEU A 221 -23.10 -3.46 -9.24
CA LEU A 221 -23.65 -3.43 -7.88
C LEU A 221 -23.68 -2.01 -7.31
N LYS A 222 -22.62 -1.24 -7.52
CA LYS A 222 -22.56 0.17 -7.10
C LYS A 222 -23.67 0.98 -7.75
N GLU A 223 -23.87 0.82 -9.05
CA GLU A 223 -24.93 1.52 -9.78
C GLU A 223 -26.31 1.19 -9.23
N LYS A 224 -26.56 -0.07 -8.85
CA LYS A 224 -27.81 -0.50 -8.22
C LYS A 224 -28.02 0.11 -6.83
N VAL A 225 -26.97 0.16 -6.01
CA VAL A 225 -27.02 0.80 -4.68
C VAL A 225 -27.38 2.28 -4.83
N LEU A 226 -26.73 2.98 -5.76
CA LEU A 226 -27.00 4.40 -6.03
C LEU A 226 -28.37 4.64 -6.70
N ALA A 227 -28.82 3.73 -7.57
CA ALA A 227 -30.16 3.78 -8.14
C ALA A 227 -31.25 3.57 -7.07
N TYR A 228 -31.01 2.67 -6.12
CA TYR A 228 -31.90 2.47 -4.98
C TYR A 228 -32.00 3.72 -4.13
N GLU A 229 -30.87 4.36 -3.79
CA GLU A 229 -30.87 5.63 -3.05
C GLU A 229 -31.69 6.71 -3.78
N ARG A 230 -31.50 6.88 -5.10
CA ARG A 230 -32.28 7.83 -5.90
C ARG A 230 -33.78 7.54 -5.93
N SER A 231 -34.17 6.26 -5.93
CA SER A 231 -35.58 5.86 -5.94
C SER A 231 -36.27 5.93 -4.56
N THR A 232 -35.50 5.81 -3.48
CA THR A 232 -36.01 5.82 -2.09
C THR A 232 -35.86 7.16 -1.39
N THR A 233 -34.96 8.02 -1.88
CA THR A 233 -34.90 9.44 -1.51
C THR A 233 -36.17 10.10 -2.04
N ARG A 234 -37.23 10.08 -1.23
CA ARG A 234 -38.49 10.75 -1.53
C ARG A 234 -38.20 12.20 -1.94
N TRP A 235 -38.62 12.56 -3.15
CA TRP A 235 -38.84 13.97 -3.50
C TRP A 235 -39.78 14.56 -2.43
N GLN A 236 -39.30 15.47 -1.59
CA GLN A 236 -40.16 16.18 -0.66
C GLN A 236 -40.90 17.28 -1.45
N PRO A 237 -42.24 17.21 -1.60
CA PRO A 237 -43.03 18.22 -2.32
C PRO A 237 -43.22 19.52 -1.52
N ASN A 238 -42.24 19.96 -0.72
CA ASN A 238 -42.42 21.15 0.11
C ASN A 238 -41.64 22.36 -0.42
N SER A 239 -41.80 22.66 -1.71
CA SER A 239 -41.55 24.01 -2.26
C SER A 239 -41.95 24.13 -3.73
N SER A 240 -43.26 24.14 -4.03
CA SER A 240 -43.84 24.92 -5.14
C SER A 240 -45.35 24.72 -5.10
N GLY A 241 -46.06 25.76 -4.66
CA GLY A 241 -47.51 25.79 -4.66
C GLY A 241 -48.07 25.76 -6.07
N LEU A 242 -48.75 24.67 -6.41
CA LEU A 242 -49.79 24.66 -7.43
C LEU A 242 -51.01 23.93 -6.85
N ALA A 243 -51.72 24.63 -5.96
CA ALA A 243 -53.09 24.28 -5.66
C ALA A 243 -53.92 24.59 -6.91
N LEU A 244 -54.37 23.54 -7.60
CA LEU A 244 -55.37 23.65 -8.67
C LEU A 244 -56.65 24.27 -8.07
N PRO A 245 -57.16 25.39 -8.59
CA PRO A 245 -58.39 25.97 -8.08
C PRO A 245 -59.56 25.05 -8.45
N SER A 246 -60.19 24.46 -7.44
CA SER A 246 -61.45 23.73 -7.61
C SER A 246 -62.55 24.71 -8.01
N SER A 247 -63.01 24.65 -9.25
CA SER A 247 -64.20 25.34 -9.72
C SER A 247 -65.44 24.71 -9.08
N ARG A 248 -66.05 25.41 -8.13
CA ARG A 248 -67.36 25.07 -7.56
C ARG A 248 -68.44 25.85 -8.34
N PRO A 249 -69.43 25.20 -8.97
CA PRO A 249 -70.55 25.92 -9.60
C PRO A 249 -71.53 26.46 -8.53
N PRO A 250 -72.28 27.53 -8.83
CA PRO A 250 -73.14 28.20 -7.86
C PRO A 250 -74.39 27.35 -7.59
N ALA A 251 -74.67 27.08 -6.31
CA ALA A 251 -75.93 26.53 -5.87
C ALA A 251 -77.00 27.64 -5.93
N HIS A 252 -77.97 27.41 -6.79
CA HIS A 252 -79.18 28.19 -6.92
C HIS A 252 -80.17 27.64 -5.89
N ASP A 253 -80.42 28.37 -4.80
CA ASP A 253 -81.55 28.06 -3.93
C ASP A 253 -82.46 29.28 -3.79
N ALA A 254 -83.70 29.02 -4.18
CA ALA A 254 -84.81 29.91 -4.26
C ALA A 254 -85.62 29.87 -2.96
N GLN A 255 -86.10 31.05 -2.57
CA GLN A 255 -87.36 31.34 -1.87
C GLN A 255 -87.55 30.93 -0.41
N GLY A 256 -88.05 31.92 0.34
CA GLY A 256 -88.55 31.86 1.71
C GLY A 256 -88.65 33.26 2.29
#